data_AF-A0A8J3Y5Q8-F1
#
_entry.id   AF-A0A8J3Y5Q8-F1
#
_cell.length_a   1.000
_cell.length_b   1.000
_cell.length_c   1.000
_cell.angle_alpha   90.00
_cell.angle_beta   90.00
_cell.angle_gamma   90.00
#
_symmetry.space_group_name_H-M   'P 1'
#
loop_
_entity.id
_entity.type
_entity.pdbx_description
1 polymer ?
#
loop_
_entity_poly.entity_id
_entity_poly.type
_entity_poly.pdbx_seq_one_letter_code
_entity_poly.pdbx_strand_id
1 'polypeptide(L)'
;MELTALAPIIGRWRTEGRLLDPGAEIAGTDTYEWVGTGFVVHTVDVTIGGRQVDAVELIGSWDDASGTFAAVSYDGDGTVAEMRVTAGEDGVFGFADDTTRATLVVSPDGAAATAGWERRTPDGVWEPWMEVRLTRLT
;
A
#
# COMPACT_ATOMS: atom_id res chain seq x y z
N MET A 1 -9.26 1.72 16.84
CA MET A 1 -8.60 2.93 16.32
C MET A 1 -9.54 3.61 15.34
N GLU A 2 -9.49 4.95 15.24
CA GLU A 2 -10.33 5.72 14.30
C GLU A 2 -9.72 5.75 12.90
N LEU A 3 -10.56 5.79 11.88
CA LEU A 3 -10.13 5.80 10.47
C LEU A 3 -9.23 7.01 10.14
N THR A 4 -9.36 8.11 10.88
CA THR A 4 -8.51 9.31 10.78
C THR A 4 -7.02 9.04 10.99
N ALA A 5 -6.64 7.91 11.59
CA ALA A 5 -5.25 7.48 11.66
C ALA A 5 -4.61 7.25 10.27
N LEU A 6 -5.43 7.04 9.22
CA LEU A 6 -4.97 6.95 7.84
C LEU A 6 -4.71 8.31 7.18
N ALA A 7 -4.99 9.44 7.85
CA ALA A 7 -4.80 10.78 7.29
C ALA A 7 -3.42 11.05 6.66
N PRO A 8 -2.29 10.54 7.21
CA PRO A 8 -0.97 10.76 6.61
C PRO A 8 -0.80 10.22 5.18
N ILE A 9 -1.49 9.15 4.80
CA ILE A 9 -1.38 8.57 3.45
C ILE A 9 -2.37 9.16 2.44
N ILE A 10 -3.39 9.89 2.91
CA ILE A 10 -4.41 10.51 2.05
C ILE A 10 -3.78 11.51 1.10
N GLY A 11 -4.16 11.41 -0.17
CA GLY A 11 -3.69 12.24 -1.25
C GLY A 11 -3.30 11.42 -2.48
N ARG A 12 -2.83 12.14 -3.48
CA ARG A 12 -2.31 11.55 -4.71
C ARG A 12 -0.79 11.59 -4.69
N TRP A 13 -0.16 10.50 -5.13
CA TRP A 13 1.27 10.29 -5.04
C TRP A 13 1.81 9.88 -6.41
N ARG A 14 2.94 10.47 -6.81
CA ARG A 14 3.77 9.90 -7.88
C ARG A 14 4.57 8.75 -7.28
N THR A 15 4.56 7.63 -7.97
CA THR A 15 5.17 6.38 -7.52
C THR A 15 6.35 6.04 -8.42
N GLU A 16 7.50 5.79 -7.82
CA GLU A 16 8.73 5.39 -8.48
C GLU A 16 9.38 4.27 -7.67
N GLY A 17 9.89 3.22 -8.31
CA GLY A 17 10.44 2.09 -7.57
C GLY A 17 11.09 1.04 -8.46
N ARG A 18 11.38 -0.11 -7.85
CA ARG A 18 11.94 -1.26 -8.55
C ARG A 18 11.57 -2.58 -7.88
N LEU A 19 11.37 -3.61 -8.70
CA LEU A 19 11.53 -5.00 -8.25
C LEU A 19 13.01 -5.28 -7.96
N LEU A 20 13.28 -6.09 -6.94
CA LEU A 20 14.64 -6.48 -6.58
C LEU A 20 15.15 -7.66 -7.41
N ASP A 21 14.28 -8.64 -7.70
CA ASP A 21 14.61 -9.81 -8.54
C ASP A 21 13.38 -10.42 -9.25
N PRO A 22 13.36 -10.51 -10.60
CA PRO A 22 14.28 -9.85 -11.52
C PRO A 22 14.09 -8.32 -11.49
N GLY A 23 15.17 -7.56 -11.68
CA GLY A 23 15.13 -6.10 -11.65
C GLY A 23 14.21 -5.53 -12.74
N ALA A 24 13.19 -4.78 -12.33
CA ALA A 24 12.27 -4.06 -13.23
C ALA A 24 11.84 -2.74 -12.59
N GLU A 25 11.72 -1.68 -13.38
CA GLU A 25 11.28 -0.37 -12.90
C GLU A 25 9.79 -0.35 -12.60
N ILE A 26 9.41 0.43 -11.58
CA ILE A 26 8.04 0.73 -11.19
C ILE A 26 7.83 2.24 -11.38
N ALA A 27 6.78 2.63 -12.08
CA ALA A 27 6.43 4.04 -12.25
C ALA A 27 4.92 4.23 -12.42
N GLY A 28 4.34 5.23 -11.75
CA GLY A 28 2.92 5.55 -11.90
C GLY A 28 2.38 6.46 -10.80
N THR A 29 1.16 6.18 -10.35
CA THR A 29 0.46 6.93 -9.31
C THR A 29 -0.30 6.01 -8.35
N ASP A 30 -0.19 6.31 -7.06
CA ASP A 30 -1.10 5.80 -6.02
C ASP A 30 -1.97 6.94 -5.50
N THR A 31 -3.27 6.68 -5.29
CA THR A 31 -4.23 7.70 -4.82
C THR A 31 -5.03 7.15 -3.65
N TYR A 32 -5.01 7.84 -2.51
CA TYR A 32 -5.77 7.49 -1.31
C TYR A 32 -6.80 8.59 -1.03
N GLU A 33 -8.09 8.24 -1.05
CA GLU A 33 -9.18 9.20 -0.91
C GLU A 33 -10.23 8.74 0.11
N TRP A 34 -10.72 9.67 0.93
CA TRP A 34 -11.85 9.42 1.82
C TRP A 34 -13.14 9.23 1.03
N VAL A 35 -13.94 8.23 1.39
CA VAL A 35 -15.34 8.12 0.97
C VAL A 35 -16.24 8.32 2.19
N GLY A 36 -16.76 9.54 2.31
CA GLY A 36 -17.50 9.96 3.50
C GLY A 36 -16.63 9.80 4.76
N THR A 37 -17.18 9.13 5.78
CA THR A 37 -16.46 8.80 7.02
C THR A 37 -16.25 7.28 7.18
N GLY A 38 -16.56 6.49 6.16
CA GLY A 38 -16.70 5.04 6.27
C GLY A 38 -15.44 4.26 5.89
N PHE A 39 -14.72 4.72 4.87
CA PHE A 39 -13.54 4.01 4.33
C PHE A 39 -12.66 4.94 3.48
N VAL A 40 -11.47 4.44 3.17
CA VAL A 40 -10.53 5.01 2.19
C VAL A 40 -10.56 4.15 0.94
N VAL A 41 -10.58 4.79 -0.23
CA VAL A 41 -10.30 4.14 -1.51
C VAL A 41 -8.84 4.40 -1.85
N HIS A 42 -8.09 3.33 -2.06
CA HIS A 42 -6.74 3.33 -2.58
C HIS A 42 -6.78 2.86 -4.03
N THR A 43 -6.39 3.71 -4.98
CA THR A 43 -6.32 3.37 -6.41
C THR A 43 -4.85 3.33 -6.85
N VAL A 44 -4.45 2.22 -7.44
CA VAL A 44 -3.12 1.97 -8.01
C VAL A 44 -3.24 2.06 -9.53
N ASP A 45 -2.41 2.89 -10.15
CA ASP A 45 -2.21 2.99 -11.59
C ASP A 45 -0.70 3.09 -11.83
N VAL A 46 -0.06 1.93 -11.97
CA VAL A 46 1.40 1.84 -12.14
C VAL A 46 1.80 0.92 -13.27
N THR A 47 3.01 1.11 -13.76
CA THR A 47 3.66 0.17 -14.67
C THR A 47 4.81 -0.52 -13.96
N ILE A 48 4.94 -1.83 -14.15
CA ILE A 48 6.08 -2.64 -13.66
C ILE A 48 6.74 -3.31 -14.86
N GLY A 49 7.99 -2.95 -15.17
CA GLY A 49 8.69 -3.49 -16.34
C GLY A 49 7.93 -3.26 -17.66
N GLY A 50 7.20 -2.14 -17.75
CA GLY A 50 6.37 -1.77 -18.90
C GLY A 50 5.00 -2.46 -18.98
N ARG A 51 4.61 -3.27 -17.99
CA ARG A 51 3.27 -3.86 -17.90
C ARG A 51 2.40 -3.05 -16.95
N GLN A 52 1.17 -2.78 -17.35
CA GLN A 52 0.19 -2.11 -16.51
C GLN A 52 -0.20 -2.98 -15.31
N VAL A 53 -0.28 -2.36 -14.15
CA VAL A 53 -0.81 -2.89 -12.90
C VAL A 53 -1.81 -1.87 -12.38
N ASP A 54 -3.08 -2.24 -12.43
CA ASP A 54 -4.20 -1.45 -11.92
C ASP A 54 -4.82 -2.19 -10.75
N ALA A 55 -5.11 -1.50 -9.65
CA ALA A 55 -5.84 -2.08 -8.53
C ALA A 55 -6.68 -1.03 -7.81
N VAL A 56 -7.74 -1.48 -7.15
CA VAL A 56 -8.52 -0.68 -6.20
C VAL A 56 -8.60 -1.44 -4.89
N GLU A 57 -8.11 -0.83 -3.82
CA GLU A 57 -8.19 -1.34 -2.46
C GLU A 57 -9.12 -0.47 -1.61
N LEU A 58 -10.02 -1.10 -0.86
CA LEU A 58 -10.94 -0.44 0.06
C LEU A 58 -10.45 -0.69 1.49
N ILE A 59 -10.05 0.35 2.21
CA ILE A 59 -9.55 0.26 3.60
C ILE A 59 -10.63 0.81 4.53
N GLY A 60 -11.20 -0.06 5.37
CA GLY A 60 -12.41 0.21 6.12
C GLY A 60 -12.24 0.06 7.64
N SER A 61 -13.16 -0.67 8.25
CA SER A 61 -13.31 -0.76 9.70
C SER A 61 -12.07 -1.29 10.40
N TRP A 62 -11.80 -0.70 11.57
CA TRP A 62 -10.85 -1.24 12.53
C TRP A 62 -11.38 -2.53 13.16
N ASP A 63 -10.55 -3.56 13.21
CA ASP A 63 -10.77 -4.80 13.93
C ASP A 63 -9.92 -4.84 15.20
N ASP A 64 -10.59 -4.80 16.36
CA ASP A 64 -9.92 -4.84 17.67
C ASP A 64 -9.23 -6.17 17.95
N ALA A 65 -9.65 -7.28 17.33
CA ALA A 65 -9.06 -8.59 17.56
C ALA A 65 -7.68 -8.71 16.90
N SER A 66 -7.55 -8.22 15.67
CA SER A 66 -6.28 -8.20 14.94
C SER A 66 -5.43 -6.95 15.19
N GLY A 67 -6.04 -5.86 15.67
CA GLY A 67 -5.37 -4.58 15.79
C GLY A 67 -5.02 -3.99 14.42
N THR A 68 -5.90 -4.15 13.44
CA THR A 68 -5.69 -3.69 12.05
C THR A 68 -6.98 -3.11 11.46
N PHE A 69 -6.88 -2.27 10.44
CA PHE A 69 -7.99 -1.99 9.54
C PHE A 69 -8.12 -3.12 8.53
N ALA A 70 -9.36 -3.56 8.29
CA ALA A 70 -9.66 -4.50 7.23
C ALA A 70 -9.58 -3.80 5.87
N ALA A 71 -8.95 -4.46 4.90
CA ALA A 71 -8.88 -3.99 3.53
C ALA A 71 -9.16 -5.10 2.52
N VAL A 72 -9.69 -4.73 1.36
CA VAL A 72 -9.92 -5.66 0.24
C VAL A 72 -9.42 -5.01 -1.04
N SER A 73 -8.47 -5.67 -1.71
CA SER A 73 -7.96 -5.27 -3.03
C SER A 73 -8.69 -6.00 -4.15
N TYR A 74 -8.94 -5.29 -5.23
CA TYR A 74 -9.42 -5.79 -6.51
C TYR A 74 -8.40 -5.41 -7.58
N ASP A 75 -7.71 -6.40 -8.11
CA ASP A 75 -6.68 -6.19 -9.12
C ASP A 75 -7.31 -6.21 -10.53
N GLY A 76 -6.66 -5.56 -11.49
CA GLY A 76 -7.14 -5.44 -12.87
C GLY A 76 -7.28 -6.76 -13.63
N ASP A 77 -6.69 -7.84 -13.11
CA ASP A 77 -6.85 -9.20 -13.63
C ASP A 77 -8.06 -9.96 -13.03
N GLY A 78 -8.79 -9.32 -12.11
CA GLY A 78 -9.95 -9.88 -11.42
C GLY A 78 -9.62 -10.61 -10.13
N THR A 79 -8.36 -10.66 -9.71
CA THR A 79 -7.95 -11.18 -8.40
C THR A 79 -8.50 -10.33 -7.28
N VAL A 80 -8.96 -10.99 -6.21
CA VAL A 80 -9.44 -10.33 -4.98
C VAL A 80 -8.59 -10.82 -3.82
N ALA A 81 -8.06 -9.89 -3.03
CA ALA A 81 -7.22 -10.19 -1.87
C ALA A 81 -7.73 -9.45 -0.64
N GLU A 82 -7.73 -10.14 0.51
CA GLU A 82 -7.96 -9.51 1.81
C GLU A 82 -6.61 -9.06 2.38
N MET A 83 -6.56 -7.79 2.77
CA MET A 83 -5.38 -7.13 3.32
C MET A 83 -5.68 -6.64 4.74
N ARG A 84 -4.64 -6.54 5.56
CA ARG A 84 -4.68 -5.98 6.91
C ARG A 84 -3.76 -4.76 6.96
N VAL A 85 -4.30 -3.63 7.42
CA VAL A 85 -3.56 -2.37 7.45
C VAL A 85 -3.32 -1.93 8.90
N THR A 86 -2.08 -1.69 9.27
CA THR A 86 -1.74 -1.01 10.53
C THR A 86 -1.42 0.45 10.27
N ALA A 87 -1.84 1.32 11.18
CA ALA A 87 -1.39 2.71 11.25
C ALA A 87 -0.65 2.88 12.58
N GLY A 88 0.67 2.86 12.51
CA GLY A 88 1.56 3.10 13.64
C GLY A 88 1.74 4.59 13.92
N GLU A 89 2.46 4.87 15.00
CA GLU A 89 2.91 6.22 15.32
C GLU A 89 3.89 6.74 14.24
N ASP A 90 4.06 8.06 14.17
CA ASP A 90 5.02 8.74 13.29
C ASP A 90 4.90 8.45 11.78
N GLY A 91 3.72 8.06 11.30
CA GLY A 91 3.46 7.88 9.87
C GLY A 91 3.99 6.56 9.30
N VAL A 92 4.17 5.54 10.14
CA VAL A 92 4.53 4.18 9.72
C VAL A 92 3.27 3.35 9.51
N PHE A 93 3.11 2.77 8.34
CA PHE A 93 1.98 1.92 7.98
C PHE A 93 2.46 0.54 7.57
N GLY A 94 1.72 -0.49 8.01
CA GLY A 94 1.91 -1.86 7.57
C GLY A 94 0.75 -2.27 6.67
N PHE A 95 1.04 -2.96 5.58
CA PHE A 95 0.05 -3.63 4.73
C PHE A 95 0.42 -5.09 4.68
N ALA A 96 -0.51 -6.02 4.88
CA ALA A 96 -0.17 -7.44 4.83
C ALA A 96 -1.36 -8.34 4.48
N ASP A 97 -1.09 -9.32 3.64
CA ASP A 97 -1.86 -10.55 3.52
C ASP A 97 -0.98 -11.75 3.94
N ASP A 98 -1.38 -12.97 3.58
CA ASP A 98 -0.67 -14.20 3.96
C ASP A 98 0.59 -14.48 3.12
N THR A 99 0.76 -13.74 2.03
CA THR A 99 1.75 -13.91 0.95
C THR A 99 2.58 -12.65 0.67
N THR A 100 2.11 -11.45 1.01
CA THR A 100 2.80 -10.18 0.81
C THR A 100 2.69 -9.30 2.04
N ARG A 101 3.71 -8.46 2.26
CA ARG A 101 3.64 -7.39 3.25
C ARG A 101 4.46 -6.18 2.83
N ALA A 102 4.06 -5.00 3.28
CA ALA A 102 4.75 -3.75 3.06
C ALA A 102 4.91 -2.99 4.37
N THR A 103 6.04 -2.30 4.52
CA THR A 103 6.20 -1.21 5.49
C THR A 103 6.33 0.10 4.72
N LEU A 104 5.35 0.97 4.85
CA LEU A 104 5.31 2.31 4.28
C LEU A 104 5.66 3.32 5.39
N VAL A 105 6.53 4.27 5.09
CA VAL A 105 6.89 5.35 6.02
C VAL A 105 6.67 6.68 5.33
N VAL A 106 5.73 7.48 5.84
CA VAL A 106 5.46 8.84 5.38
C VAL A 106 6.45 9.79 6.07
N SER A 107 7.02 10.73 5.31
CA SER A 107 7.93 11.74 5.87
C SER A 107 7.19 12.68 6.85
N PRO A 108 7.87 13.27 7.84
CA PRO A 108 7.23 14.15 8.82
C PRO A 108 6.52 15.38 8.22
N ASP A 109 6.97 15.85 7.06
CA ASP A 109 6.34 16.95 6.31
C ASP A 109 5.19 16.49 5.39
N GLY A 110 4.93 15.18 5.32
CA GLY A 110 3.90 14.57 4.48
C GLY A 110 4.17 14.61 2.98
N ALA A 111 5.32 15.14 2.55
CA ALA A 111 5.61 15.37 1.13
C ALA A 111 6.11 14.13 0.39
N ALA A 112 6.63 13.14 1.10
CA ALA A 112 7.17 11.91 0.54
C ALA A 112 6.80 10.69 1.39
N ALA A 113 6.92 9.51 0.81
CA ALA A 113 6.90 8.25 1.54
C ALA A 113 7.83 7.22 0.89
N THR A 114 8.21 6.20 1.65
CA THR A 114 8.96 5.04 1.13
C THR A 114 8.30 3.75 1.58
N ALA A 115 8.14 2.79 0.67
CA ALA A 115 7.64 1.46 0.99
C ALA A 115 8.67 0.38 0.65
N GLY A 116 8.94 -0.48 1.62
CA GLY A 116 9.64 -1.75 1.40
C GLY A 116 8.64 -2.89 1.41
N TRP A 117 8.59 -3.66 0.32
CA TRP A 117 7.73 -4.82 0.18
C TRP A 117 8.53 -6.11 0.30
N GLU A 118 7.93 -7.06 0.98
CA GLU A 118 8.38 -8.43 1.10
C GLU A 118 7.29 -9.36 0.57
N ARG A 119 7.71 -10.48 -0.02
CA ARG A 119 6.82 -11.57 -0.39
C ARG A 119 7.21 -12.83 0.36
N ARG A 120 6.24 -13.71 0.54
CA ARG A 120 6.43 -15.00 1.17
C ARG A 120 6.76 -16.04 0.11
N THR A 121 7.88 -16.71 0.27
CA THR A 121 8.30 -17.82 -0.58
C THR A 121 7.46 -19.08 -0.31
N PRO A 122 7.48 -20.08 -1.21
CA PRO A 122 6.75 -21.34 -0.99
C PRO A 122 7.16 -22.12 0.26
N ASP A 123 8.40 -21.96 0.74
CA ASP A 123 8.91 -22.51 2.01
C ASP A 123 8.54 -21.64 3.23
N GLY A 124 7.79 -20.56 3.01
CA GLY A 124 7.20 -19.73 4.05
C GLY A 124 8.10 -18.63 4.60
N VAL A 125 9.24 -18.37 3.96
CA VAL A 125 10.22 -17.33 4.32
C VAL A 125 9.81 -16.00 3.70
N TRP A 126 10.01 -14.91 4.42
CA TRP A 126 9.81 -13.56 3.88
C TRP A 126 11.10 -13.08 3.21
N GLU A 127 11.00 -12.65 1.96
CA GLU A 127 12.12 -12.07 1.22
C GLU A 127 11.78 -10.67 0.69
N PRO A 128 12.76 -9.74 0.67
CA PRO A 128 12.60 -8.45 0.01
C PRO A 128 12.19 -8.65 -1.45
N TRP A 129 11.17 -7.93 -1.89
CA TRP A 129 10.58 -8.08 -3.21
C TRP A 129 10.67 -6.80 -4.04
N MET A 130 10.27 -5.65 -3.48
CA MET A 130 10.36 -4.37 -4.16
C MET A 130 10.53 -3.19 -3.21
N GLU A 131 11.10 -2.11 -3.74
CA GLU A 131 11.28 -0.84 -3.05
C GLU A 131 10.57 0.26 -3.85
N VAL A 132 9.79 1.08 -3.15
CA VAL A 132 8.98 2.13 -3.74
C VAL A 132 9.21 3.45 -2.99
N ARG A 133 9.27 4.54 -3.74
CA ARG A 133 9.24 5.92 -3.26
C ARG A 133 7.99 6.58 -3.81
N LEU A 134 7.32 7.30 -2.93
CA LEU A 134 6.15 8.09 -3.26
C LEU A 134 6.46 9.56 -3.02
N THR A 135 6.05 10.41 -3.96
CA THR A 135 6.13 11.88 -3.82
C THR A 135 4.74 12.45 -3.97
N ARG A 136 4.27 13.20 -2.97
CA ARG A 136 2.93 13.77 -2.98
C ARG A 136 2.78 14.72 -4.17
N LEU A 137 1.70 14.56 -4.92
CA LEU A 137 1.32 15.48 -5.98
C LEU A 137 0.50 16.62 -5.40
N THR A 138 0.82 17.84 -5.84
CA THR A 138 0.12 19.08 -5.49
C THR A 138 -1.20 19.21 -6.24
#